data_AF-W0T8H3-F1
#
_entry.id   AF-W0T8H3-F1
#
_cell.length_a   1.000
_cell.length_b   1.000
_cell.length_c   1.000
_cell.angle_alpha   90.00
_cell.angle_beta   90.00
_cell.angle_gamma   90.00
#
_symmetry.space_group_name_H-M   'P 1'
#
loop_
_entity.id
_entity.type
_entity.pdbx_description
1 polymer ?
#
loop_
_entity_poly.entity_id
_entity_poly.type
_entity_poly.pdbx_seq_one_letter_code
_entity_poly.pdbx_strand_id
1 'polypeptide(L)'
;MSSQLFARTSSSVEVFQGYPSFEQITPSNKKSQNDGEGESEVEGKVIQSLLSPCGRFMAKSYENKVILLIGENWENTLIELPLKNVYDLKFSPSGNFLSTWERPLVDDAEHLNCKIWHLNEHPVSTEPKYSYKVSTQSSWTLQFSQLDDYAIKSFGKELRIVKLTGENAFNFDKPFATLTPEQPFTTYQISPAEHPTICTFTKEKSGKPAQLTIWPITTGKITKQIVTKQFFKADSCHLKWNSLGNAILCLTTTDFDHSNKSYYGENNLYLLSFQGVNGSLGGESVRVPLGKEGPIHDFQWSPTSRQFGVIYGFMPATITFFDLKGNAIHSLNEQRKNTLEFAPNGKYILVGGFGNLQGSVDILDRHDKFRCISKFSAANTSVCKWSPGGEFILTATTSPRLRVDNGLKVWHYSGTLVFVKEYKELLKVDWRTDCPFRIIKDGYLTNGNKLKDEELRQDPKLKKHQLEIHPVVTQFNLKNPNKSSSNSGAKKPAGAYKPPHARRANVVPGTNKPRSPQPTSTPIPQTTASQTSPEEKKIRSLLKKLRAIDALKVKQAEGAKLENTQVTKIESEPKILKELELLGWKGEKIDS
;
A
#
# COMPACT_ATOMS: atom_id res chain seq x y z
N MET A 1 3.40 14.10 25.41
CA MET A 1 2.82 12.73 25.39
C MET A 1 3.35 12.00 24.17
N SER A 2 3.53 10.68 24.19
CA SER A 2 4.01 9.87 23.06
C SER A 2 2.99 9.80 21.91
N SER A 3 3.41 9.27 20.75
CA SER A 3 2.54 9.16 19.57
C SER A 3 1.31 8.28 19.81
N GLN A 4 0.12 8.73 19.41
CA GLN A 4 -1.12 7.95 19.53
C GLN A 4 -1.23 6.87 18.44
N LEU A 5 -2.03 5.85 18.71
CA LEU A 5 -2.31 4.72 17.82
C LEU A 5 -3.79 4.65 17.45
N PHE A 6 -4.07 4.22 16.23
CA PHE A 6 -5.43 4.05 15.73
C PHE A 6 -5.64 2.62 15.27
N ALA A 7 -6.81 2.08 15.57
CA ALA A 7 -7.28 0.80 15.07
C ALA A 7 -8.72 0.94 14.59
N ARG A 8 -8.98 0.58 13.33
CA ARG A 8 -10.31 0.61 12.73
C ARG A 8 -10.84 -0.79 12.57
N THR A 9 -12.05 -1.02 13.08
CA THR A 9 -12.86 -2.21 12.83
C THR A 9 -13.99 -1.87 11.86
N SER A 10 -14.89 -2.82 11.58
CA SER A 10 -16.08 -2.54 10.77
C SER A 10 -17.08 -1.60 11.45
N SER A 11 -17.05 -1.51 12.78
CA SER A 11 -18.04 -0.76 13.58
C SER A 11 -17.46 0.45 14.29
N SER A 12 -16.15 0.47 14.56
CA SER A 12 -15.54 1.49 15.41
C SER A 12 -14.15 1.92 14.93
N VAL A 13 -13.75 3.10 15.37
CA VAL A 13 -12.35 3.55 15.34
C VAL A 13 -11.91 3.72 16.80
N GLU A 14 -10.99 2.87 17.23
CA GLU A 14 -10.37 2.92 18.56
C GLU A 14 -9.09 3.76 18.47
N VAL A 15 -8.90 4.64 19.46
CA VAL A 15 -7.70 5.46 19.60
C VAL A 15 -7.04 5.08 20.92
N PHE A 16 -5.73 4.91 20.91
CA PHE A 16 -4.93 4.61 22.08
C PHE A 16 -3.88 5.70 22.29
N GLN A 17 -3.58 6.02 23.55
CA GLN A 17 -2.36 6.73 23.88
C GLN A 17 -1.14 5.89 23.47
N GLY A 18 -0.02 6.57 23.24
CA GLY A 18 1.24 5.88 22.98
C GLY A 18 1.83 5.23 24.22
N TYR A 19 3.06 4.75 24.08
CA TYR A 19 3.86 4.23 25.19
C TYR A 19 4.02 5.28 26.31
N PRO A 20 3.96 4.93 27.61
CA PRO A 20 3.86 3.56 28.14
C PRO A 20 2.43 3.07 28.40
N SER A 21 1.43 3.95 28.43
CA SER A 21 0.11 3.58 28.96
C SER A 21 -0.70 2.70 28.01
N PHE A 22 -0.70 3.01 26.71
CA PHE A 22 -1.56 2.34 25.72
C PHE A 22 -3.05 2.31 26.09
N GLU A 23 -3.48 3.26 26.91
CA GLU A 23 -4.88 3.38 27.34
C GLU A 23 -5.75 3.82 26.16
N GLN A 24 -6.94 3.23 26.06
CA GLN A 24 -7.91 3.59 25.03
C GLN A 24 -8.56 4.93 25.37
N ILE A 25 -8.45 5.89 24.46
CA ILE A 25 -9.08 7.19 24.57
C ILE A 25 -10.55 7.04 24.22
N THR A 26 -11.43 7.37 25.17
CA THR A 26 -12.88 7.42 24.94
C THR A 26 -13.29 8.88 24.78
N PRO A 27 -13.95 9.28 23.68
CA PRO A 27 -14.46 10.64 23.53
C PRO A 27 -15.38 11.00 24.70
N SER A 28 -15.20 12.18 25.27
CA SER A 28 -15.85 12.64 26.51
C SER A 28 -17.37 12.86 26.42
N ASN A 29 -18.00 12.63 25.27
CA ASN A 29 -19.46 12.76 25.09
C ASN A 29 -20.29 11.69 25.82
N LYS A 30 -19.69 10.87 26.70
CA LYS A 30 -20.39 9.89 27.55
C LYS A 30 -20.60 10.35 29.01
N LYS A 31 -20.36 11.62 29.34
CA LYS A 31 -20.70 12.16 30.67
C LYS A 31 -21.93 13.07 30.60
N SER A 32 -23.06 12.51 30.20
CA SER A 32 -24.36 12.98 30.69
C SER A 32 -24.68 12.12 31.90
N GLN A 33 -24.59 12.70 33.10
CA GLN A 33 -25.24 12.14 34.28
C GLN A 33 -26.73 12.07 33.99
N ASN A 34 -27.28 10.87 33.93
CA ASN A 34 -28.57 10.54 34.50
C ASN A 34 -28.69 9.01 34.54
N ASP A 35 -28.94 8.51 35.75
CA ASP A 35 -29.39 7.15 35.99
C ASP A 35 -30.72 6.95 35.26
N GLY A 36 -30.68 6.13 34.23
CA GLY A 36 -31.81 5.80 33.36
C GLY A 36 -31.23 5.17 32.11
N GLU A 37 -31.76 4.01 31.73
CA GLU A 37 -31.35 3.22 30.57
C GLU A 37 -31.46 4.02 29.26
N GLY A 38 -30.45 4.86 29.00
CA GLY A 38 -30.30 5.63 27.78
C GLY A 38 -29.59 4.76 26.76
N GLU A 39 -30.33 4.30 25.75
CA GLU A 39 -29.77 3.74 24.52
C GLU A 39 -28.64 4.64 24.05
N SER A 40 -27.41 4.12 24.08
CA SER A 40 -26.28 4.80 23.45
C SER A 40 -26.63 4.96 21.97
N GLU A 41 -26.79 6.20 21.48
CA GLU A 41 -26.88 6.45 20.04
C GLU A 41 -25.71 5.73 19.38
N VAL A 42 -26.02 4.64 18.69
CA VAL A 42 -25.03 3.82 18.02
C VAL A 42 -24.52 4.68 16.87
N GLU A 43 -23.34 5.29 17.02
CA GLU A 43 -22.62 5.87 15.89
C GLU A 43 -22.68 4.85 14.75
N GLY A 44 -23.25 5.25 13.61
CA GLY A 44 -23.49 4.36 12.49
C GLY A 44 -22.21 3.66 12.03
N LYS A 45 -22.35 2.64 11.18
CA LYS A 45 -21.20 1.88 10.67
C LYS A 45 -20.19 2.81 9.97
N VAL A 46 -18.95 2.86 10.46
CA VAL A 46 -17.87 3.64 9.84
C VAL A 46 -17.45 2.99 8.52
N ILE A 47 -17.66 3.70 7.41
CA ILE A 47 -17.31 3.25 6.06
C ILE A 47 -15.80 3.41 5.85
N GLN A 48 -15.27 4.61 6.05
CA GLN A 48 -13.85 4.95 5.90
C GLN A 48 -13.38 5.83 7.05
N SER A 49 -12.10 5.72 7.42
CA SER A 49 -11.46 6.69 8.30
C SER A 49 -10.03 7.01 7.87
N LEU A 50 -9.62 8.25 8.12
CA LEU A 50 -8.31 8.75 7.74
C LEU A 50 -7.80 9.80 8.72
N LEU A 51 -6.52 9.73 9.04
CA LEU A 51 -5.80 10.77 9.76
C LEU A 51 -5.13 11.72 8.76
N SER A 52 -5.12 13.01 9.06
CA SER A 52 -4.35 13.95 8.27
C SER A 52 -2.85 13.70 8.43
N PRO A 53 -2.04 13.89 7.37
CA PRO A 53 -0.58 13.76 7.46
C PRO A 53 0.05 14.68 8.51
N CYS A 54 -0.60 15.81 8.81
CA CYS A 54 -0.20 16.76 9.85
C CYS A 54 -0.76 16.43 11.25
N GLY A 55 -1.46 15.31 11.44
CA GLY A 55 -1.92 14.85 12.75
C GLY A 55 -3.04 15.66 13.42
N ARG A 56 -3.52 16.71 12.75
CA ARG A 56 -4.55 17.63 13.29
C ARG A 56 -5.97 17.09 13.21
N PHE A 57 -6.27 16.31 12.16
CA PHE A 57 -7.63 15.95 11.82
C PHE A 57 -7.79 14.44 11.74
N MET A 58 -8.93 13.95 12.23
CA MET A 58 -9.42 12.61 11.97
C MET A 58 -10.76 12.71 11.24
N ALA A 59 -10.79 12.25 9.99
CA ALA A 59 -12.01 12.16 9.21
C ALA A 59 -12.62 10.76 9.36
N LYS A 60 -13.93 10.70 9.60
CA LYS A 60 -14.73 9.47 9.57
C LYS A 60 -15.90 9.65 8.62
N SER A 61 -16.09 8.72 7.69
CA SER A 61 -17.28 8.65 6.85
C SER A 61 -18.26 7.60 7.36
N TYR A 62 -19.53 7.97 7.32
CA TYR A 62 -20.69 7.16 7.62
C TYR A 62 -21.59 7.11 6.39
N GLU A 63 -22.73 6.42 6.50
CA GLU A 63 -23.69 6.29 5.40
C GLU A 63 -24.24 7.64 4.90
N ASN A 64 -24.54 8.56 5.81
CA ASN A 64 -25.19 9.83 5.49
C ASN A 64 -24.40 11.09 5.87
N LYS A 65 -23.16 10.92 6.38
CA LYS A 65 -22.34 12.04 6.80
C LYS A 65 -20.84 11.75 6.80
N VAL A 66 -20.05 12.81 6.77
CA VAL A 66 -18.62 12.80 7.08
C VAL A 66 -18.38 13.75 8.24
N ILE A 67 -17.68 13.30 9.28
CA ILE A 67 -17.28 14.16 10.40
C ILE A 67 -15.76 14.33 10.41
N LEU A 68 -15.31 15.53 10.75
CA LEU A 68 -13.92 15.80 11.10
C LEU A 68 -13.80 16.10 12.59
N LEU A 69 -12.90 15.37 13.24
CA LEU A 69 -12.59 15.51 14.66
C LEU A 69 -11.22 16.16 14.85
N ILE A 70 -11.10 17.00 15.87
CA ILE A 70 -9.88 17.67 16.33
C ILE A 70 -9.73 17.52 17.85
N GLY A 71 -8.61 17.99 18.37
CA GLY A 71 -8.27 17.92 19.79
C GLY A 71 -7.14 16.95 20.07
N GLU A 72 -6.67 16.95 21.31
CA GLU A 72 -5.62 16.02 21.72
C GLU A 72 -6.15 14.59 21.79
N ASN A 73 -7.40 14.43 22.20
CA ASN A 73 -8.09 13.16 22.41
C ASN A 73 -9.26 12.96 21.41
N TRP A 74 -9.32 13.78 20.35
CA TRP A 74 -10.38 13.75 19.32
C TRP A 74 -11.77 14.08 19.88
N GLU A 75 -11.80 14.95 20.88
CA GLU A 75 -12.96 15.32 21.67
C GLU A 75 -13.91 16.32 20.98
N ASN A 76 -13.40 17.09 20.01
CA ASN A 76 -14.15 18.18 19.39
C ASN A 76 -14.47 17.87 17.92
N THR A 77 -15.73 18.03 17.53
CA THR A 77 -16.14 17.99 16.11
C THR A 77 -15.88 19.35 15.47
N LEU A 78 -15.00 19.38 14.46
CA LEU A 78 -14.72 20.58 13.68
C LEU A 78 -15.84 20.90 12.70
N ILE A 79 -16.30 19.89 11.95
CA ILE A 79 -17.39 20.03 10.99
C ILE A 79 -18.06 18.67 10.73
N GLU A 80 -19.37 18.71 10.54
CA GLU A 80 -20.18 17.60 10.03
C GLU A 80 -20.70 17.96 8.63
N LEU A 81 -20.38 17.14 7.64
CA LEU A 81 -20.75 17.33 6.25
C LEU A 81 -21.86 16.30 5.91
N PRO A 82 -23.05 16.73 5.45
CA PRO A 82 -24.17 15.84 5.11
C PRO A 82 -23.95 15.16 3.75
N LEU A 83 -22.87 14.39 3.63
CA LEU A 83 -22.49 13.66 2.42
C LEU A 83 -22.88 12.19 2.55
N LYS A 84 -23.60 11.68 1.56
CA LYS A 84 -24.01 10.28 1.52
C LYS A 84 -22.95 9.41 0.85
N ASN A 85 -22.75 8.20 1.37
CA ASN A 85 -21.97 7.16 0.70
C ASN A 85 -20.55 7.57 0.27
N VAL A 86 -19.83 8.27 1.17
CA VAL A 86 -18.42 8.60 0.95
C VAL A 86 -17.55 7.38 1.25
N TYR A 87 -16.98 6.79 0.20
CA TYR A 87 -16.18 5.56 0.28
C TYR A 87 -14.68 5.81 0.36
N ASP A 88 -14.22 6.99 -0.06
CA ASP A 88 -12.81 7.33 0.01
C ASP A 88 -12.57 8.76 0.46
N LEU A 89 -11.46 8.95 1.17
CA LEU A 89 -11.06 10.19 1.81
C LEU A 89 -9.58 10.42 1.50
N LYS A 90 -9.20 11.66 1.24
CA LYS A 90 -7.78 12.02 1.06
C LYS A 90 -7.50 13.41 1.59
N PHE A 91 -6.55 13.51 2.50
CA PHE A 91 -5.95 14.79 2.86
C PHE A 91 -4.83 15.15 1.89
N SER A 92 -4.72 16.44 1.62
CA SER A 92 -3.54 17.08 1.03
C SER A 92 -2.31 16.94 1.94
N PRO A 93 -1.07 17.08 1.42
CA PRO A 93 0.17 16.90 2.18
C PRO A 93 0.30 17.75 3.44
N SER A 94 -0.03 19.04 3.41
CA SER A 94 -0.03 19.89 4.62
C SER A 94 -1.31 19.73 5.45
N GLY A 95 -2.32 19.04 4.89
CA GLY A 95 -3.60 18.78 5.52
C GLY A 95 -4.53 19.99 5.54
N ASN A 96 -4.30 20.99 4.69
CA ASN A 96 -5.19 22.15 4.57
C ASN A 96 -6.46 21.82 3.78
N PHE A 97 -6.42 20.78 2.96
CA PHE A 97 -7.57 20.31 2.19
C PHE A 97 -7.93 18.86 2.49
N LEU A 98 -9.24 18.59 2.61
CA LEU A 98 -9.82 17.24 2.55
C LEU A 98 -10.52 17.07 1.21
N SER A 99 -10.26 15.97 0.51
CA SER A 99 -11.04 15.50 -0.62
C SER A 99 -11.91 14.33 -0.19
N THR A 100 -13.14 14.26 -0.70
CA THR A 100 -14.04 13.11 -0.54
C THR A 100 -14.44 12.54 -1.88
N TRP A 101 -14.65 11.22 -1.93
CA TRP A 101 -15.19 10.55 -3.10
C TRP A 101 -16.46 9.77 -2.73
N GLU A 102 -17.56 10.21 -3.31
CA GLU A 102 -18.85 9.54 -3.27
C GLU A 102 -18.92 8.52 -4.41
N ARG A 103 -19.58 7.39 -4.16
CA ARG A 103 -19.87 6.43 -5.24
C ARG A 103 -20.76 7.13 -6.27
N PRO A 104 -20.39 7.13 -7.57
CA PRO A 104 -21.23 7.70 -8.61
C PRO A 104 -22.64 7.12 -8.55
N LEU A 105 -23.64 7.99 -8.47
CA LEU A 105 -25.04 7.60 -8.58
C LEU A 105 -25.33 7.27 -10.04
N VAL A 106 -25.99 6.14 -10.29
CA VAL A 106 -26.35 5.73 -11.66
C VAL A 106 -27.43 6.69 -12.21
N ASP A 107 -28.26 7.22 -11.33
CA ASP A 107 -29.46 7.98 -11.68
C ASP A 107 -29.22 9.50 -11.82
N ASP A 108 -28.01 9.98 -11.51
CA ASP A 108 -27.64 11.39 -11.63
C ASP A 108 -26.32 11.55 -12.40
N ALA A 109 -26.45 11.87 -13.69
CA ALA A 109 -25.31 12.06 -14.57
C ALA A 109 -24.55 13.38 -14.31
N GLU A 110 -25.14 14.35 -13.62
CA GLU A 110 -24.52 15.65 -13.35
C GLU A 110 -23.86 15.71 -11.96
N HIS A 111 -24.14 14.73 -11.10
CA HIS A 111 -23.59 14.66 -9.75
C HIS A 111 -22.05 14.75 -9.72
N LEU A 112 -21.56 15.80 -9.05
CA LEU A 112 -20.14 16.02 -8.80
C LEU A 112 -19.73 15.24 -7.54
N ASN A 113 -19.36 13.98 -7.77
CA ASN A 113 -19.10 13.01 -6.72
C ASN A 113 -17.72 13.15 -6.02
N CYS A 114 -16.80 13.95 -6.59
CA CYS A 114 -15.57 14.34 -5.92
C CYS A 114 -15.66 15.80 -5.48
N LYS A 115 -15.37 16.05 -4.20
CA LYS A 115 -15.49 17.37 -3.57
C LYS A 115 -14.27 17.66 -2.69
N ILE A 116 -13.92 18.93 -2.54
CA ILE A 116 -12.72 19.39 -1.82
C ILE A 116 -13.09 20.52 -0.87
N TRP A 117 -12.70 20.39 0.40
CA TRP A 117 -12.90 21.39 1.45
C TRP A 117 -11.57 21.95 1.93
N HIS A 118 -11.55 23.26 2.20
CA HIS A 118 -10.45 23.91 2.88
C HIS A 118 -10.71 23.88 4.39
N LEU A 119 -9.77 23.32 5.14
CA LEU A 119 -9.91 23.06 6.58
C LEU A 119 -9.20 24.09 7.46
N ASN A 120 -8.31 24.90 6.88
CA ASN A 120 -7.53 25.90 7.61
C ASN A 120 -8.16 27.30 7.51
N GLU A 121 -9.48 27.40 7.68
CA GLU A 121 -10.27 28.65 7.68
C GLU A 121 -11.32 28.63 8.80
N HIS A 122 -11.51 29.74 9.53
CA HIS A 122 -12.47 29.82 10.64
C HIS A 122 -13.64 30.77 10.32
N PRO A 123 -14.91 30.31 10.41
CA PRO A 123 -15.32 28.91 10.52
C PRO A 123 -15.01 28.13 9.22
N VAL A 124 -14.88 26.81 9.32
CA VAL A 124 -14.72 25.95 8.13
C VAL A 124 -16.00 26.02 7.30
N SER A 125 -15.87 26.28 6.00
CA SER A 125 -17.04 26.32 5.11
C SER A 125 -17.69 24.95 4.96
N THR A 126 -19.03 24.92 5.00
CA THR A 126 -19.84 23.73 4.68
C THR A 126 -19.88 23.45 3.17
N GLU A 127 -19.58 24.45 2.35
CA GLU A 127 -19.55 24.33 0.90
C GLU A 127 -18.17 23.88 0.41
N PRO A 128 -18.09 22.98 -0.58
CA PRO A 128 -16.83 22.57 -1.17
C PRO A 128 -16.21 23.72 -1.98
N LYS A 129 -14.90 23.94 -1.84
CA LYS A 129 -14.13 24.90 -2.65
C LYS A 129 -14.00 24.46 -4.11
N TYR A 130 -14.06 23.16 -4.37
CA TYR A 130 -14.01 22.61 -5.72
C TYR A 130 -14.72 21.27 -5.78
N SER A 131 -15.46 21.04 -6.87
CA SER A 131 -16.21 19.82 -7.12
C SER A 131 -16.06 19.40 -8.57
N TYR A 132 -15.95 18.10 -8.82
CA TYR A 132 -15.84 17.54 -10.17
C TYR A 132 -16.30 16.08 -10.19
N LYS A 133 -16.63 15.60 -11.39
CA LYS A 133 -17.04 14.21 -11.62
C LYS A 133 -15.83 13.31 -11.85
N VAL A 134 -15.83 12.14 -11.21
CA VAL A 134 -14.85 11.07 -11.41
C VAL A 134 -15.55 9.72 -11.41
N SER A 135 -15.43 8.97 -12.51
CA SER A 135 -16.03 7.64 -12.64
C SER A 135 -15.24 6.53 -11.95
N THR A 136 -13.92 6.61 -11.94
CA THR A 136 -13.04 5.57 -11.39
C THR A 136 -12.47 5.95 -10.03
N GLN A 137 -12.43 4.98 -9.12
CA GLN A 137 -11.74 5.15 -7.84
C GLN A 137 -10.21 5.17 -7.99
N SER A 138 -9.63 4.67 -9.08
CA SER A 138 -8.18 4.84 -9.31
C SER A 138 -7.89 6.28 -9.72
N SER A 139 -6.98 6.96 -9.01
CA SER A 139 -6.52 8.32 -9.30
C SER A 139 -7.62 9.40 -9.27
N TRP A 140 -8.60 9.25 -8.37
CA TRP A 140 -9.69 10.20 -8.23
C TRP A 140 -9.30 11.54 -7.61
N THR A 141 -8.19 11.58 -6.87
CA THR A 141 -7.76 12.75 -6.08
C THR A 141 -6.93 13.72 -6.91
N LEU A 142 -7.05 15.02 -6.62
CA LEU A 142 -6.05 16.00 -7.05
C LEU A 142 -4.71 15.73 -6.37
N GLN A 143 -3.61 16.03 -7.08
CA GLN A 143 -2.29 16.10 -6.45
C GLN A 143 -2.04 17.53 -5.99
N PHE A 144 -1.62 17.67 -4.74
CA PHE A 144 -1.25 18.94 -4.12
C PHE A 144 0.26 18.99 -3.91
N SER A 145 0.83 20.18 -3.98
CA SER A 145 2.22 20.42 -3.55
C SER A 145 2.36 20.20 -2.03
N GLN A 146 3.60 20.11 -1.55
CA GLN A 146 3.88 19.86 -0.13
C GLN A 146 3.25 20.93 0.78
N LEU A 147 3.21 22.18 0.34
CA LEU A 147 2.67 23.33 1.09
C LEU A 147 1.20 23.63 0.77
N ASP A 148 0.54 22.76 -0.02
CA ASP A 148 -0.83 22.95 -0.49
C ASP A 148 -1.05 24.30 -1.23
N ASP A 149 -0.02 24.84 -1.89
CA ASP A 149 -0.06 26.09 -2.66
C ASP A 149 -0.31 25.88 -4.17
N TYR A 150 -0.18 24.64 -4.65
CA TYR A 150 -0.54 24.23 -6.01
C TYR A 150 -1.47 23.01 -5.99
N ALA A 151 -2.42 22.96 -6.92
CA ALA A 151 -3.18 21.76 -7.26
C ALA A 151 -2.97 21.38 -8.73
N ILE A 152 -2.89 20.08 -8.98
CA ILE A 152 -2.62 19.51 -10.30
C ILE A 152 -3.70 18.50 -10.66
N LYS A 153 -4.25 18.64 -11.87
CA LYS A 153 -5.24 17.74 -12.44
C LYS A 153 -4.92 17.43 -13.89
N SER A 154 -5.14 16.18 -14.30
CA SER A 154 -5.03 15.76 -15.70
C SER A 154 -6.32 16.02 -16.48
N PHE A 155 -6.18 16.56 -17.68
CA PHE A 155 -7.24 16.80 -18.67
C PHE A 155 -6.85 16.12 -19.98
N GLY A 156 -7.18 14.83 -20.10
CA GLY A 156 -6.77 14.00 -21.23
C GLY A 156 -5.25 13.84 -21.30
N LYS A 157 -4.59 14.56 -22.22
CA LYS A 157 -3.13 14.52 -22.42
C LYS A 157 -2.39 15.71 -21.80
N GLU A 158 -3.13 16.66 -21.24
CA GLU A 158 -2.60 17.89 -20.64
C GLU A 158 -2.68 17.80 -19.12
N LEU A 159 -1.62 18.21 -18.43
CA LEU A 159 -1.67 18.53 -17.01
C LEU A 159 -1.90 20.03 -16.84
N ARG A 160 -2.88 20.38 -16.01
CA ARG A 160 -3.14 21.77 -15.63
C ARG A 160 -2.80 21.96 -14.16
N ILE A 161 -2.00 22.99 -13.90
CA ILE A 161 -1.55 23.38 -12.58
C ILE A 161 -2.21 24.72 -12.24
N VAL A 162 -2.82 24.81 -11.07
CA VAL A 162 -3.41 26.04 -10.53
C VAL A 162 -2.71 26.41 -9.24
N LYS A 163 -2.53 27.72 -9.01
CA LYS A 163 -2.05 28.24 -7.74
C LYS A 163 -3.25 28.44 -6.82
N LEU A 164 -3.15 27.99 -5.58
CA LEU A 164 -4.24 28.01 -4.60
C LEU A 164 -4.26 29.30 -3.74
N THR A 165 -3.34 30.23 -4.00
CA THR A 165 -3.32 31.56 -3.37
C THR A 165 -4.12 32.56 -4.21
N GLY A 166 -5.20 33.14 -3.68
CA GLY A 166 -5.98 34.23 -4.31
C GLY A 166 -7.49 33.94 -4.43
N GLU A 167 -8.25 34.92 -4.94
CA GLU A 167 -9.73 34.86 -5.01
C GLU A 167 -10.27 33.79 -5.96
N ASN A 168 -9.51 33.37 -6.98
CA ASN A 168 -9.91 32.38 -7.99
C ASN A 168 -9.16 31.04 -7.85
N ALA A 169 -9.01 30.55 -6.62
CA ALA A 169 -8.42 29.23 -6.36
C ALA A 169 -9.21 28.13 -7.10
N PHE A 170 -8.51 27.07 -7.55
CA PHE A 170 -9.09 25.93 -8.31
C PHE A 170 -9.65 26.24 -9.72
N ASN A 171 -9.35 27.40 -10.32
CA ASN A 171 -9.75 27.68 -11.70
C ASN A 171 -8.82 26.97 -12.72
N PHE A 172 -9.19 25.76 -13.13
CA PHE A 172 -8.46 24.98 -14.13
C PHE A 172 -8.72 25.41 -15.59
N ASP A 173 -9.65 26.34 -15.84
CA ASP A 173 -9.87 26.93 -17.16
C ASP A 173 -8.87 28.06 -17.46
N LYS A 174 -8.37 28.71 -16.39
CA LYS A 174 -7.27 29.67 -16.43
C LYS A 174 -6.09 29.16 -15.59
N PRO A 175 -5.42 28.07 -16.01
CA PRO A 175 -4.36 27.46 -15.24
C PRO A 175 -3.15 28.39 -15.10
N PHE A 176 -2.45 28.28 -13.97
CA PHE A 176 -1.16 28.93 -13.75
C PHE A 176 -0.10 28.39 -14.72
N ALA A 177 -0.10 27.07 -14.92
CA ALA A 177 0.80 26.40 -15.85
C ALA A 177 0.14 25.19 -16.53
N THR A 178 0.59 24.88 -17.73
CA THR A 178 0.17 23.69 -18.47
C THR A 178 1.37 22.87 -18.92
N LEU A 179 1.25 21.55 -18.82
CA LEU A 179 2.27 20.60 -19.28
C LEU A 179 1.62 19.58 -20.20
N THR A 180 2.04 19.61 -21.47
CA THR A 180 1.59 18.67 -22.50
C THR A 180 2.82 18.06 -23.15
N PRO A 181 3.31 16.92 -22.63
CA PRO A 181 4.45 16.22 -23.22
C PRO A 181 4.14 15.75 -24.63
N GLU A 182 5.18 15.58 -25.46
CA GLU A 182 5.03 15.14 -26.86
C GLU A 182 4.32 13.78 -26.98
N GLN A 183 4.62 12.88 -26.04
CA GLN A 183 3.95 11.59 -25.90
C GLN A 183 3.03 11.62 -24.68
N PRO A 184 1.81 11.06 -24.77
CA PRO A 184 0.88 11.06 -23.65
C PRO A 184 1.44 10.26 -22.48
N PHE A 185 1.63 10.92 -21.35
CA PHE A 185 2.05 10.27 -20.11
C PHE A 185 0.94 9.35 -19.59
N THR A 186 1.33 8.31 -18.86
CA THR A 186 0.41 7.38 -18.20
C THR A 186 0.40 7.56 -16.68
N THR A 187 1.45 8.13 -16.11
CA THR A 187 1.55 8.38 -14.67
C THR A 187 2.33 9.66 -14.42
N TYR A 188 1.95 10.42 -13.39
CA TYR A 188 2.67 11.61 -12.96
C TYR A 188 2.68 11.73 -11.44
N GLN A 189 3.68 12.40 -10.90
CA GLN A 189 3.78 12.69 -9.47
C GLN A 189 4.50 14.01 -9.21
N ILE A 190 3.87 14.90 -8.45
CA ILE A 190 4.50 16.11 -7.91
C ILE A 190 5.49 15.77 -6.79
N SER A 191 6.62 16.48 -6.76
CA SER A 191 7.65 16.33 -5.74
C SER A 191 7.25 16.99 -4.40
N PRO A 192 7.59 16.40 -3.25
CA PRO A 192 7.34 16.99 -1.93
C PRO A 192 8.41 18.05 -1.56
N ALA A 193 8.63 19.03 -2.45
CA ALA A 193 9.60 20.11 -2.28
C ALA A 193 8.90 21.47 -2.09
N GLU A 194 9.59 22.41 -1.45
CA GLU A 194 9.15 23.82 -1.37
C GLU A 194 9.01 24.46 -2.76
N HIS A 195 9.93 24.13 -3.67
CA HIS A 195 9.81 24.44 -5.09
C HIS A 195 9.44 23.15 -5.85
N PRO A 196 8.14 22.87 -6.04
CA PRO A 196 7.70 21.60 -6.58
C PRO A 196 8.07 21.43 -8.07
N THR A 197 8.44 20.20 -8.41
CA THR A 197 8.64 19.70 -9.77
C THR A 197 7.67 18.54 -10.04
N ILE A 198 7.50 18.17 -11.30
CA ILE A 198 6.60 17.08 -11.70
C ILE A 198 7.43 16.01 -12.41
N CYS A 199 7.33 14.75 -11.98
CA CYS A 199 7.84 13.63 -12.75
C CYS A 199 6.70 13.00 -13.55
N THR A 200 6.90 12.78 -14.85
CA THR A 200 5.97 12.07 -15.72
C THR A 200 6.60 10.79 -16.24
N PHE A 201 5.81 9.73 -16.34
CA PHE A 201 6.15 8.50 -17.04
C PHE A 201 5.28 8.37 -18.29
N THR A 202 5.93 8.12 -19.43
CA THR A 202 5.29 7.77 -20.70
C THR A 202 5.71 6.36 -21.06
N LYS A 203 4.72 5.48 -21.29
CA LYS A 203 4.96 4.11 -21.74
C LYS A 203 5.40 4.06 -23.20
N GLU A 204 5.98 2.94 -23.59
CA GLU A 204 6.31 2.65 -24.97
C GLU A 204 5.05 2.66 -25.85
N LYS A 205 5.12 3.34 -27.00
CA LYS A 205 4.02 3.35 -27.97
C LYS A 205 4.53 3.59 -29.39
N SER A 206 4.12 2.73 -30.33
CA SER A 206 4.41 2.89 -31.76
C SER A 206 5.89 3.09 -32.08
N GLY A 207 6.76 2.28 -31.45
CA GLY A 207 8.22 2.32 -31.65
C GLY A 207 8.96 3.44 -30.92
N LYS A 208 8.25 4.36 -30.24
CA LYS A 208 8.87 5.37 -29.39
C LYS A 208 9.19 4.78 -28.01
N PRO A 209 10.41 5.00 -27.46
CA PRO A 209 10.81 4.45 -26.18
C PRO A 209 9.96 4.99 -25.04
N ALA A 210 9.90 4.22 -23.94
CA ALA A 210 9.37 4.72 -22.68
C ALA A 210 10.28 5.84 -22.15
N GLN A 211 9.67 6.79 -21.46
CA GLN A 211 10.34 8.01 -21.00
C GLN A 211 9.94 8.36 -19.57
N LEU A 212 10.94 8.66 -18.75
CA LEU A 212 10.79 9.34 -17.46
C LEU A 212 11.34 10.75 -17.60
N THR A 213 10.58 11.76 -17.22
CA THR A 213 11.02 13.16 -17.27
C THR A 213 10.60 13.93 -16.04
N ILE A 214 11.53 14.70 -15.48
CA ILE A 214 11.26 15.70 -14.45
C ILE A 214 11.11 17.07 -15.11
N TRP A 215 10.04 17.78 -14.75
CA TRP A 215 9.66 19.09 -15.27
C TRP A 215 9.62 20.12 -14.12
N PRO A 216 10.12 21.34 -14.32
CA PRO A 216 9.89 22.43 -13.39
C PRO A 216 8.45 22.93 -13.51
N ILE A 217 7.89 23.47 -12.43
CA ILE A 217 6.64 24.21 -12.50
C ILE A 217 6.96 25.68 -12.78
N THR A 218 6.67 26.13 -14.00
CA THR A 218 6.85 27.53 -14.45
C THR A 218 5.56 28.05 -15.05
N THR A 219 5.26 29.34 -14.85
CA THR A 219 4.05 29.98 -15.39
C THR A 219 3.91 29.78 -16.90
N GLY A 220 2.69 29.52 -17.36
CA GLY A 220 2.37 29.29 -18.77
C GLY A 220 2.68 27.86 -19.23
N LYS A 221 3.09 27.70 -20.49
CA LYS A 221 3.36 26.38 -21.07
C LYS A 221 4.74 25.87 -20.66
N ILE A 222 4.78 24.77 -19.93
CA ILE A 222 6.01 24.10 -19.51
C ILE A 222 6.61 23.34 -20.70
N THR A 223 7.80 23.74 -21.13
CA THR A 223 8.53 23.12 -22.25
C THR A 223 9.93 22.63 -21.84
N LYS A 224 10.55 23.24 -20.84
CA LYS A 224 11.90 22.90 -20.38
C LYS A 224 11.87 21.63 -19.53
N GLN A 225 12.65 20.62 -19.93
CA GLN A 225 12.89 19.40 -19.14
C GLN A 225 14.09 19.61 -18.22
N ILE A 226 14.02 19.13 -16.97
CA ILE A 226 15.17 19.13 -16.05
C ILE A 226 16.07 17.92 -16.33
N VAL A 227 15.46 16.74 -16.33
CA VAL A 227 16.16 15.48 -16.58
C VAL A 227 15.21 14.51 -17.27
N THR A 228 15.72 13.79 -18.25
CA THR A 228 14.99 12.79 -19.01
C THR A 228 15.79 11.50 -19.09
N LYS A 229 15.12 10.37 -18.85
CA LYS A 229 15.65 9.03 -19.10
C LYS A 229 14.74 8.29 -20.08
N GLN A 230 15.32 7.79 -21.16
CA GLN A 230 14.64 6.91 -22.12
C GLN A 230 15.11 5.48 -21.96
N PHE A 231 14.19 4.53 -22.15
CA PHE A 231 14.43 3.09 -22.05
C PHE A 231 13.31 2.33 -22.76
N PHE A 232 13.53 1.05 -23.01
CA PHE A 232 12.53 0.14 -23.59
C PHE A 232 12.02 -0.82 -22.52
N LYS A 233 10.96 -1.58 -22.83
CA LYS A 233 10.40 -2.59 -21.93
C LYS A 233 9.87 -1.97 -20.63
N ALA A 234 8.84 -1.15 -20.73
CA ALA A 234 8.12 -0.66 -19.56
C ALA A 234 6.66 -0.32 -19.88
N ASP A 235 5.76 -1.05 -19.24
CA ASP A 235 4.31 -0.90 -19.41
C ASP A 235 3.71 0.01 -18.33
N SER A 236 4.20 -0.13 -17.10
CA SER A 236 3.80 0.68 -15.96
C SER A 236 5.00 1.13 -15.12
N CYS A 237 4.80 2.18 -14.33
CA CYS A 237 5.85 2.74 -13.48
C CYS A 237 5.29 3.20 -12.14
N HIS A 238 5.92 2.75 -11.05
CA HIS A 238 5.70 3.28 -9.70
C HIS A 238 6.74 4.36 -9.40
N LEU A 239 6.26 5.58 -9.17
CA LEU A 239 7.08 6.75 -8.88
C LEU A 239 7.16 6.99 -7.37
N LYS A 240 8.35 7.30 -6.87
CA LYS A 240 8.57 7.57 -5.44
C LYS A 240 9.67 8.60 -5.22
N TRP A 241 9.25 9.82 -4.88
CA TRP A 241 10.16 10.91 -4.51
C TRP A 241 10.83 10.67 -3.16
N ASN A 242 12.06 11.18 -3.00
CA ASN A 242 12.64 11.38 -1.68
C ASN A 242 11.96 12.56 -0.97
N SER A 243 12.16 12.68 0.35
CA SER A 243 11.49 13.71 1.16
C SER A 243 11.92 15.14 0.82
N LEU A 244 13.10 15.34 0.22
CA LEU A 244 13.55 16.65 -0.29
C LEU A 244 12.97 17.00 -1.66
N GLY A 245 12.38 16.04 -2.38
CA GLY A 245 11.81 16.23 -3.72
C GLY A 245 12.83 16.54 -4.82
N ASN A 246 14.12 16.26 -4.61
CA ASN A 246 15.19 16.47 -5.59
C ASN A 246 15.66 15.16 -6.28
N ALA A 247 15.15 14.00 -5.84
CA ALA A 247 15.42 12.72 -6.46
C ALA A 247 14.19 11.81 -6.41
N ILE A 248 14.01 10.99 -7.45
CA ILE A 248 12.89 10.07 -7.59
C ILE A 248 13.37 8.69 -8.01
N LEU A 249 12.83 7.66 -7.35
CA LEU A 249 12.96 6.28 -7.75
C LEU A 249 11.75 5.88 -8.59
N CYS A 250 12.02 5.21 -9.70
CA CYS A 250 11.03 4.81 -10.68
C CYS A 250 11.14 3.31 -10.91
N LEU A 251 10.23 2.54 -10.30
CA LEU A 251 10.13 1.10 -10.53
C LEU A 251 9.25 0.86 -11.74
N THR A 252 9.86 0.43 -12.84
CA THR A 252 9.18 0.06 -14.07
C THR A 252 8.95 -1.44 -14.11
N THR A 253 7.81 -1.84 -14.66
CA THR A 253 7.44 -3.25 -14.84
C THR A 253 6.92 -3.48 -16.25
N THR A 254 7.17 -4.67 -16.78
CA THR A 254 6.57 -5.17 -18.02
C THR A 254 5.61 -6.30 -17.72
N ASP A 255 4.45 -6.35 -18.37
CA ASP A 255 3.47 -7.40 -18.13
C ASP A 255 3.85 -8.72 -18.81
N PHE A 256 4.55 -8.67 -19.96
CA PHE A 256 5.01 -9.84 -20.70
C PHE A 256 6.41 -9.64 -21.26
N ASP A 257 7.36 -10.50 -20.88
CA ASP A 257 8.64 -10.54 -21.56
C ASP A 257 8.47 -11.23 -22.92
N HIS A 258 8.69 -10.50 -24.02
CA HIS A 258 8.69 -11.04 -25.38
C HIS A 258 9.68 -12.20 -25.57
N SER A 259 10.66 -12.35 -24.66
CA SER A 259 11.58 -13.50 -24.66
C SER A 259 10.99 -14.80 -24.09
N ASN A 260 9.76 -14.76 -23.54
CA ASN A 260 9.02 -15.88 -22.96
C ASN A 260 9.78 -16.63 -21.82
N LYS A 261 10.77 -15.97 -21.20
CA LYS A 261 11.59 -16.53 -20.12
C LYS A 261 10.96 -16.35 -18.74
N SER A 262 10.15 -15.31 -18.53
CA SER A 262 9.45 -15.06 -17.26
C SER A 262 7.98 -14.73 -17.49
N TYR A 263 7.10 -15.53 -16.89
CA TYR A 263 5.64 -15.26 -16.84
C TYR A 263 5.30 -14.02 -15.98
N TYR A 264 6.27 -13.50 -15.24
CA TYR A 264 6.12 -12.39 -14.28
C TYR A 264 6.76 -11.08 -14.77
N GLY A 265 7.17 -11.00 -16.04
CA GLY A 265 7.78 -9.80 -16.59
C GLY A 265 9.20 -9.52 -16.11
N GLU A 266 9.64 -8.28 -16.33
CA GLU A 266 10.93 -7.71 -15.94
C GLU A 266 10.70 -6.45 -15.09
N ASN A 267 11.44 -6.32 -13.99
CA ASN A 267 11.40 -5.14 -13.12
C ASN A 267 12.71 -4.37 -13.26
N ASN A 268 12.62 -3.06 -13.53
CA ASN A 268 13.78 -2.18 -13.63
C ASN A 268 13.60 -0.97 -12.71
N LEU A 269 14.64 -0.65 -11.95
CA LEU A 269 14.68 0.52 -11.08
C LEU A 269 15.54 1.61 -11.70
N TYR A 270 14.94 2.78 -11.90
CA TYR A 270 15.64 3.97 -12.35
C TYR A 270 15.67 5.01 -11.24
N LEU A 271 16.73 5.80 -11.23
CA LEU A 271 16.92 6.95 -10.35
C LEU A 271 17.11 8.18 -11.24
N LEU A 272 16.27 9.20 -11.03
CA LEU A 272 16.45 10.52 -11.61
C LEU A 272 16.67 11.50 -10.45
N SER A 273 17.67 12.37 -10.57
CA SER A 273 17.98 13.39 -9.57
C SER A 273 18.40 14.69 -10.22
N PHE A 274 18.30 15.79 -9.48
CA PHE A 274 18.78 17.09 -9.94
C PHE A 274 19.34 17.92 -8.78
N GLN A 275 20.14 18.92 -9.14
CA GLN A 275 20.75 19.85 -8.21
C GLN A 275 20.33 21.29 -8.49
N GLY A 276 20.31 22.11 -7.45
CA GLY A 276 19.81 23.49 -7.53
C GLY A 276 18.29 23.57 -7.63
N VAL A 277 17.76 24.77 -7.43
CA VAL A 277 16.32 25.03 -7.57
C VAL A 277 15.92 24.76 -9.01
N ASN A 278 14.91 23.90 -9.21
CA ASN A 278 14.42 23.51 -10.53
C ASN A 278 15.53 22.98 -11.47
N GLY A 279 16.53 22.29 -10.92
CA GLY A 279 17.59 21.68 -11.71
C GLY A 279 18.61 22.65 -12.32
N SER A 280 18.73 23.87 -11.78
CA SER A 280 19.65 24.89 -12.29
C SER A 280 21.13 24.48 -12.28
N LEU A 281 21.52 23.52 -11.46
CA LEU A 281 22.88 22.98 -11.36
C LEU A 281 23.05 21.62 -12.07
N GLY A 282 22.06 21.21 -12.86
CA GLY A 282 22.11 19.97 -13.65
C GLY A 282 21.26 18.83 -13.09
N GLY A 283 21.07 17.81 -13.92
CA GLY A 283 20.31 16.61 -13.62
C GLY A 283 21.03 15.34 -14.05
N GLU A 284 20.85 14.26 -13.29
CA GLU A 284 21.45 12.96 -13.53
C GLU A 284 20.35 11.89 -13.61
N SER A 285 20.57 10.88 -14.45
CA SER A 285 19.68 9.72 -14.51
C SER A 285 20.45 8.42 -14.70
N VAL A 286 20.11 7.42 -13.90
CA VAL A 286 20.82 6.13 -13.86
C VAL A 286 19.83 4.97 -13.71
N ARG A 287 20.12 3.84 -14.35
CA ARG A 287 19.48 2.55 -14.04
C ARG A 287 20.24 1.96 -12.85
N VAL A 288 19.57 1.74 -11.73
CA VAL A 288 20.23 1.26 -10.51
C VAL A 288 20.82 -0.13 -10.79
N PRO A 289 22.15 -0.33 -10.62
CA PRO A 289 22.80 -1.59 -10.93
C PRO A 289 22.50 -2.62 -9.83
N LEU A 290 21.49 -3.44 -10.06
CA LEU A 290 21.13 -4.54 -9.15
C LEU A 290 22.02 -5.76 -9.47
N GLY A 291 22.74 -6.26 -8.46
CA GLY A 291 23.77 -7.30 -8.64
C GLY A 291 23.24 -8.73 -8.84
N LYS A 292 21.93 -8.92 -8.96
CA LYS A 292 21.27 -10.23 -9.05
C LYS A 292 19.97 -10.11 -9.82
N GLU A 293 19.72 -11.08 -10.70
CA GLU A 293 18.45 -11.17 -11.43
C GLU A 293 17.29 -11.59 -10.52
N GLY A 294 16.11 -11.05 -10.83
CA GLY A 294 14.85 -11.39 -10.18
C GLY A 294 14.01 -10.15 -9.86
N PRO A 295 12.88 -10.35 -9.17
CA PRO A 295 11.97 -9.26 -8.86
C PRO A 295 12.56 -8.32 -7.81
N ILE A 296 12.12 -7.06 -7.87
CA ILE A 296 12.31 -6.10 -6.77
C ILE A 296 11.13 -6.26 -5.82
N HIS A 297 11.41 -6.65 -4.57
CA HIS A 297 10.40 -6.89 -3.54
C HIS A 297 10.00 -5.60 -2.82
N ASP A 298 10.96 -4.71 -2.56
CA ASP A 298 10.73 -3.42 -1.89
C ASP A 298 11.87 -2.44 -2.18
N PHE A 299 11.57 -1.14 -2.10
CA PHE A 299 12.54 -0.06 -2.18
C PHE A 299 12.08 1.16 -1.38
N GLN A 300 13.01 1.74 -0.60
CA GLN A 300 12.69 2.84 0.31
C GLN A 300 13.80 3.88 0.32
N TRP A 301 13.38 5.15 0.35
CA TRP A 301 14.27 6.26 0.66
C TRP A 301 14.60 6.28 2.15
N SER A 302 15.85 6.61 2.46
CA SER A 302 16.24 7.03 3.81
C SER A 302 15.55 8.38 4.12
N PRO A 303 15.16 8.63 5.39
CA PRO A 303 14.62 9.94 5.80
C PRO A 303 15.60 11.09 5.54
N THR A 304 16.91 10.81 5.50
CA THR A 304 17.94 11.80 5.12
C THR A 304 17.89 12.20 3.65
N SER A 305 17.11 11.50 2.82
CA SER A 305 17.01 11.70 1.38
C SER A 305 18.32 11.54 0.60
N ARG A 306 19.38 11.01 1.22
CA ARG A 306 20.72 10.84 0.64
C ARG A 306 21.06 9.42 0.21
N GLN A 307 20.24 8.45 0.63
CA GLN A 307 20.45 7.03 0.40
C GLN A 307 19.09 6.37 0.24
N PHE A 308 19.08 5.20 -0.39
CA PHE A 308 17.91 4.33 -0.45
C PHE A 308 18.34 2.88 -0.34
N GLY A 309 17.42 2.01 0.08
CA GLY A 309 17.65 0.57 0.08
C GLY A 309 16.71 -0.14 -0.86
N VAL A 310 17.17 -1.26 -1.40
CA VAL A 310 16.43 -2.10 -2.34
C VAL A 310 16.57 -3.56 -1.93
N ILE A 311 15.44 -4.28 -1.90
CA ILE A 311 15.40 -5.73 -1.76
C ILE A 311 15.07 -6.34 -3.12
N TYR A 312 15.95 -7.17 -3.67
CA TYR A 312 15.79 -7.69 -5.02
C TYR A 312 16.35 -9.11 -5.19
N GLY A 313 15.96 -9.75 -6.29
CA GLY A 313 16.36 -11.10 -6.65
C GLY A 313 15.41 -12.17 -6.15
N PHE A 314 15.56 -13.39 -6.67
CA PHE A 314 14.79 -14.54 -6.20
C PHE A 314 15.14 -14.90 -4.75
N MET A 315 14.13 -15.25 -3.96
CA MET A 315 14.30 -15.58 -2.55
C MET A 315 15.22 -16.80 -2.34
N PRO A 316 16.24 -16.74 -1.45
CA PRO A 316 16.60 -15.61 -0.57
C PRO A 316 17.14 -14.39 -1.34
N ALA A 317 16.57 -13.22 -1.04
CA ALA A 317 16.81 -11.98 -1.76
C ALA A 317 18.03 -11.25 -1.22
N THR A 318 18.64 -10.43 -2.07
CA THR A 318 19.73 -9.52 -1.73
C THR A 318 19.15 -8.19 -1.26
N ILE A 319 19.80 -7.59 -0.26
CA ILE A 319 19.42 -6.27 0.28
C ILE A 319 20.63 -5.37 0.13
N THR A 320 20.51 -4.34 -0.70
CA THR A 320 21.59 -3.39 -0.97
C THR A 320 21.12 -1.97 -0.70
N PHE A 321 22.00 -1.19 -0.08
CA PHE A 321 21.83 0.24 0.14
C PHE A 321 22.68 1.01 -0.86
N PHE A 322 22.10 2.05 -1.46
CA PHE A 322 22.68 2.86 -2.51
C PHE A 322 22.75 4.34 -2.10
N ASP A 323 23.69 5.07 -2.68
CA ASP A 323 23.77 6.53 -2.58
C ASP A 323 22.85 7.24 -3.59
N LEU A 324 22.80 8.57 -3.55
CA LEU A 324 22.04 9.39 -4.51
C LEU A 324 22.53 9.33 -5.96
N LYS A 325 23.65 8.65 -6.24
CA LYS A 325 24.18 8.42 -7.58
C LYS A 325 23.90 6.99 -8.07
N GLY A 326 23.25 6.17 -7.25
CA GLY A 326 22.97 4.77 -7.56
C GLY A 326 24.15 3.82 -7.33
N ASN A 327 25.20 4.24 -6.62
CA ASN A 327 26.32 3.37 -6.25
C ASN A 327 25.98 2.56 -5.00
N ALA A 328 26.33 1.28 -4.98
CA ALA A 328 26.13 0.43 -3.81
C ALA A 328 27.08 0.83 -2.68
N ILE A 329 26.53 1.13 -1.50
CA ILE A 329 27.25 1.49 -0.28
C ILE A 329 27.50 0.24 0.57
N HIS A 330 26.47 -0.59 0.72
CA HIS A 330 26.51 -1.78 1.57
C HIS A 330 25.51 -2.82 1.09
N SER A 331 25.87 -4.09 1.16
CA SER A 331 24.96 -5.22 0.88
C SER A 331 24.97 -6.20 2.03
N LEU A 332 23.79 -6.64 2.42
CA LEU A 332 23.63 -7.70 3.41
C LEU A 332 23.71 -9.07 2.74
N ASN A 333 24.03 -10.10 3.54
CA ASN A 333 23.93 -11.50 3.10
C ASN A 333 22.51 -11.82 2.64
N GLU A 334 22.34 -12.81 1.76
CA GLU A 334 21.02 -13.17 1.24
C GLU A 334 20.07 -13.67 2.34
N GLN A 335 18.85 -13.14 2.36
CA GLN A 335 17.87 -13.45 3.40
C GLN A 335 16.46 -13.63 2.82
N ARG A 336 15.60 -14.36 3.54
CA ARG A 336 14.17 -14.46 3.19
C ARG A 336 13.41 -13.27 3.75
N LYS A 337 13.60 -12.10 3.15
CA LYS A 337 13.04 -10.80 3.56
C LYS A 337 12.50 -10.06 2.35
N ASN A 338 11.37 -9.38 2.50
CA ASN A 338 10.67 -8.67 1.42
C ASN A 338 10.16 -7.28 1.83
N THR A 339 10.49 -6.81 3.03
CA THR A 339 10.07 -5.50 3.52
C THR A 339 11.26 -4.78 4.11
N LEU A 340 11.44 -3.53 3.70
CA LEU A 340 12.46 -2.61 4.18
C LEU A 340 11.74 -1.38 4.72
N GLU A 341 12.15 -0.86 5.87
CA GLU A 341 11.59 0.39 6.40
C GLU A 341 12.64 1.15 7.21
N PHE A 342 12.93 2.40 6.83
CA PHE A 342 13.80 3.27 7.62
C PHE A 342 13.01 3.89 8.76
N ALA A 343 13.55 3.87 9.97
CA ALA A 343 12.98 4.62 11.09
C ALA A 343 13.04 6.13 10.77
N PRO A 344 12.00 6.93 11.13
CA PRO A 344 11.96 8.37 10.89
C PRO A 344 13.17 9.13 11.45
N ASN A 345 13.72 8.68 12.59
CA ASN A 345 14.93 9.24 13.19
C ASN A 345 16.22 9.01 12.37
N GLY A 346 16.16 8.18 11.32
CA GLY A 346 17.28 7.89 10.41
C GLY A 346 18.37 6.98 10.97
N LYS A 347 18.23 6.52 12.22
CA LYS A 347 19.21 5.65 12.90
C LYS A 347 18.98 4.18 12.60
N TYR A 348 17.73 3.72 12.69
CA TYR A 348 17.40 2.30 12.54
C TYR A 348 16.81 1.96 11.17
N ILE A 349 17.01 0.72 10.76
CA ILE A 349 16.43 0.14 9.55
C ILE A 349 15.80 -1.19 9.93
N LEU A 350 14.52 -1.35 9.59
CA LEU A 350 13.79 -2.60 9.73
C LEU A 350 13.90 -3.40 8.43
N VAL A 351 14.26 -4.67 8.56
CA VAL A 351 14.22 -5.65 7.47
C VAL A 351 13.33 -6.83 7.88
N GLY A 352 12.16 -6.91 7.25
CA GLY A 352 11.08 -7.86 7.56
C GLY A 352 10.85 -8.89 6.45
N GLY A 353 10.43 -10.08 6.84
CA GLY A 353 9.90 -11.12 5.95
C GLY A 353 8.43 -11.35 6.22
N PHE A 354 7.55 -10.61 5.56
CA PHE A 354 6.10 -10.59 5.84
C PHE A 354 5.25 -11.26 4.75
N GLY A 355 3.95 -11.40 5.01
CA GLY A 355 3.01 -12.11 4.14
C GLY A 355 3.25 -13.62 4.15
N ASN A 356 3.73 -14.17 3.04
CA ASN A 356 3.98 -15.62 2.89
C ASN A 356 5.28 -16.09 3.58
N LEU A 357 6.05 -15.17 4.15
CA LEU A 357 7.27 -15.45 4.89
C LEU A 357 6.98 -15.60 6.40
N GLN A 358 7.95 -16.12 7.14
CA GLN A 358 7.75 -16.51 8.54
C GLN A 358 7.57 -15.35 9.54
N GLY A 359 7.66 -14.10 9.09
CA GLY A 359 7.55 -12.93 9.96
C GLY A 359 8.85 -12.55 10.66
N SER A 360 10.01 -13.08 10.26
CA SER A 360 11.27 -12.67 10.90
C SER A 360 11.53 -11.19 10.65
N VAL A 361 11.99 -10.48 11.67
CA VAL A 361 12.36 -9.07 11.62
C VAL A 361 13.77 -8.89 12.17
N ASP A 362 14.59 -8.15 11.43
CA ASP A 362 15.95 -7.78 11.83
C ASP A 362 15.99 -6.24 11.89
N ILE A 363 16.47 -5.68 13.01
CA ILE A 363 16.70 -4.24 13.15
C ILE A 363 18.18 -3.97 13.01
N LEU A 364 18.53 -3.08 12.10
CA LEU A 364 19.90 -2.68 11.80
C LEU A 364 20.14 -1.26 12.32
N ASP A 365 21.34 -1.02 12.84
CA ASP A 365 21.81 0.32 13.16
C ASP A 365 22.62 0.87 11.97
N ARG A 366 22.11 1.90 11.32
CA ARG A 366 22.74 2.54 10.15
C ARG A 366 24.04 3.26 10.52
N HIS A 367 24.12 3.82 11.73
CA HIS A 367 25.30 4.56 12.17
C HIS A 367 26.43 3.61 12.57
N ASP A 368 26.08 2.37 12.95
CA ASP A 368 27.02 1.30 13.24
C ASP A 368 27.12 0.30 12.07
N LYS A 369 27.43 0.82 10.88
CA LYS A 369 27.71 0.04 9.65
C LYS A 369 26.67 -1.04 9.35
N PHE A 370 25.38 -0.73 9.52
CA PHE A 370 24.27 -1.66 9.29
C PHE A 370 24.30 -2.91 10.19
N ARG A 371 24.95 -2.85 11.35
CA ARG A 371 24.99 -3.96 12.31
C ARG A 371 23.58 -4.31 12.76
N CYS A 372 23.24 -5.59 12.75
CA CYS A 372 21.99 -6.07 13.31
C CYS A 372 22.03 -6.00 14.84
N ILE A 373 21.17 -5.18 15.43
CA ILE A 373 21.11 -4.92 16.88
C ILE A 373 20.00 -5.70 17.58
N SER A 374 18.96 -6.11 16.85
CA SER A 374 17.89 -6.94 17.40
C SER A 374 17.24 -7.80 16.34
N LYS A 375 16.66 -8.93 16.77
CA LYS A 375 15.87 -9.83 15.95
C LYS A 375 14.64 -10.27 16.72
N PHE A 376 13.50 -10.33 16.05
CA PHE A 376 12.25 -10.83 16.62
C PHE A 376 11.36 -11.43 15.52
N SER A 377 10.22 -11.99 15.92
CA SER A 377 9.26 -12.60 14.99
C SER A 377 7.90 -11.92 15.10
N ALA A 378 7.43 -11.37 13.99
CA ALA A 378 6.11 -10.79 13.81
C ALA A 378 5.39 -11.53 12.66
N ALA A 379 5.04 -12.80 12.91
CA ALA A 379 4.29 -13.63 11.97
C ALA A 379 2.95 -13.00 11.58
N ASN A 380 2.47 -13.31 10.37
CA ASN A 380 1.20 -12.85 9.81
C ASN A 380 1.07 -11.33 9.63
N THR A 381 2.18 -10.59 9.77
CA THR A 381 2.18 -9.13 9.58
C THR A 381 1.79 -8.77 8.15
N SER A 382 0.84 -7.84 8.06
CA SER A 382 0.33 -7.25 6.83
C SER A 382 0.59 -5.75 6.74
N VAL A 383 0.73 -5.09 7.90
CA VAL A 383 1.08 -3.68 8.07
C VAL A 383 2.26 -3.61 9.04
N CYS A 384 3.32 -2.91 8.64
CA CYS A 384 4.48 -2.59 9.47
C CYS A 384 4.73 -1.08 9.34
N LYS A 385 4.85 -0.38 10.47
CA LYS A 385 5.12 1.06 10.52
C LYS A 385 5.96 1.42 11.73
N TRP A 386 7.01 2.21 11.54
CA TRP A 386 7.67 2.90 12.66
C TRP A 386 6.75 3.94 13.29
N SER A 387 6.89 4.14 14.61
CA SER A 387 6.34 5.32 15.27
C SER A 387 7.00 6.59 14.73
N PRO A 388 6.33 7.76 14.81
CA PRO A 388 6.87 9.04 14.35
C PRO A 388 8.24 9.38 14.93
N GLY A 389 8.53 9.02 16.18
CA GLY A 389 9.85 9.22 16.80
C GLY A 389 10.90 8.15 16.43
N GLY A 390 10.47 7.03 15.83
CA GLY A 390 11.36 5.97 15.34
C GLY A 390 11.93 5.03 16.40
N GLU A 391 11.35 5.00 17.62
CA GLU A 391 11.77 4.10 18.70
C GLU A 391 10.89 2.83 18.77
N PHE A 392 9.62 2.93 18.35
CA PHE A 392 8.65 1.84 18.38
C PHE A 392 8.22 1.41 16.97
N ILE A 393 7.76 0.17 16.85
CA ILE A 393 7.35 -0.46 15.61
C ILE A 393 5.94 -1.03 15.82
N LEU A 394 5.00 -0.61 14.99
CA LEU A 394 3.66 -1.18 14.91
C LEU A 394 3.66 -2.28 13.85
N THR A 395 3.25 -3.48 14.25
CA THR A 395 2.92 -4.55 13.31
C THR A 395 1.46 -4.95 13.48
N ALA A 396 0.74 -5.17 12.39
CA ALA A 396 -0.64 -5.64 12.45
C ALA A 396 -1.00 -6.65 11.38
N THR A 397 -1.96 -7.50 11.72
CA THR A 397 -2.64 -8.43 10.83
C THR A 397 -4.03 -7.88 10.55
N THR A 398 -4.32 -7.52 9.30
CA THR A 398 -5.57 -6.88 8.90
C THR A 398 -6.40 -7.71 7.91
N SER A 399 -7.72 -7.66 8.09
CA SER A 399 -8.74 -8.10 7.15
C SER A 399 -8.91 -7.06 6.03
N PRO A 400 -9.21 -7.47 4.78
CA PRO A 400 -9.51 -8.83 4.33
C PRO A 400 -8.28 -9.67 3.93
N ARG A 401 -7.06 -9.10 4.02
CA ARG A 401 -5.84 -9.78 3.56
C ARG A 401 -5.59 -11.09 4.30
N LEU A 402 -5.68 -11.05 5.63
CA LEU A 402 -5.69 -12.23 6.47
C LEU A 402 -6.89 -12.13 7.41
N ARG A 403 -7.71 -13.18 7.50
CA ARG A 403 -8.91 -13.23 8.35
C ARG A 403 -8.69 -13.91 9.71
N VAL A 404 -7.46 -14.36 9.96
CA VAL A 404 -7.03 -15.02 11.20
C VAL A 404 -5.96 -14.18 11.89
N ASP A 405 -5.78 -14.35 13.20
CA ASP A 405 -4.79 -13.63 14.02
C ASP A 405 -4.85 -12.10 13.85
N ASN A 406 -6.05 -11.54 13.59
CA ASN A 406 -6.24 -10.10 13.46
C ASN A 406 -5.91 -9.40 14.77
N GLY A 407 -5.12 -8.35 14.69
CA GLY A 407 -4.50 -7.78 15.87
C GLY A 407 -3.42 -6.78 15.54
N LEU A 408 -3.10 -5.93 16.51
CA LEU A 408 -1.95 -5.04 16.47
C LEU A 408 -0.99 -5.37 17.60
N LYS A 409 0.30 -5.14 17.34
CA LYS A 409 1.41 -5.32 18.28
C LYS A 409 2.35 -4.13 18.16
N VAL A 410 2.84 -3.65 19.31
CA VAL A 410 3.83 -2.58 19.37
C VAL A 410 5.10 -3.16 19.97
N TRP A 411 6.19 -3.01 19.24
CA TRP A 411 7.52 -3.47 19.61
C TRP A 411 8.43 -2.27 19.82
N HIS A 412 9.37 -2.37 20.73
CA HIS A 412 10.50 -1.44 20.78
C HIS A 412 11.60 -1.88 19.79
N TYR A 413 12.45 -0.96 19.31
CA TYR A 413 13.55 -1.31 18.37
C TYR A 413 14.49 -2.40 18.91
N SER A 414 14.55 -2.60 20.24
CA SER A 414 15.29 -3.70 20.87
C SER A 414 14.68 -5.09 20.65
N GLY A 415 13.54 -5.19 19.97
CA GLY A 415 12.79 -6.42 19.72
C GLY A 415 11.85 -6.84 20.86
N THR A 416 11.67 -5.99 21.87
CA THR A 416 10.78 -6.26 23.01
C THR A 416 9.34 -5.91 22.65
N LEU A 417 8.40 -6.85 22.81
CA LEU A 417 6.97 -6.59 22.66
C LEU A 417 6.47 -5.80 23.88
N VAL A 418 5.89 -4.61 23.68
CA VAL A 418 5.41 -3.73 24.76
C VAL A 418 3.89 -3.62 24.83
N PHE A 419 3.18 -3.86 23.71
CA PHE A 419 1.72 -3.86 23.68
C PHE A 419 1.16 -4.83 22.64
N VAL A 420 -0.02 -5.39 22.91
CA VAL A 420 -0.76 -6.24 21.97
C VAL A 420 -2.26 -6.09 22.19
N LYS A 421 -3.03 -6.02 21.10
CA LYS A 421 -4.49 -6.02 21.12
C LYS A 421 -4.99 -6.91 20.00
N GLU A 422 -5.78 -7.93 20.36
CA GLU A 422 -6.38 -8.87 19.42
C GLU A 422 -7.77 -8.39 19.00
N TYR A 423 -8.12 -8.59 17.73
CA TYR A 423 -9.39 -8.20 17.15
C TYR A 423 -10.01 -9.38 16.41
N LYS A 424 -11.34 -9.47 16.41
CA LYS A 424 -12.05 -10.39 15.52
C LYS A 424 -11.85 -9.99 14.05
N GLU A 425 -11.94 -8.70 13.78
CA GLU A 425 -11.69 -8.11 12.46
C GLU A 425 -11.04 -6.74 12.62
N LEU A 426 -9.82 -6.59 12.08
CA LEU A 426 -9.07 -5.34 12.08
C LEU A 426 -8.87 -4.88 10.64
N LEU A 427 -9.37 -3.72 10.27
CA LEU A 427 -9.36 -3.24 8.88
C LEU A 427 -8.20 -2.28 8.59
N LYS A 428 -7.82 -1.45 9.57
CA LYS A 428 -6.74 -0.46 9.40
C LYS A 428 -6.09 -0.16 10.73
N VAL A 429 -4.78 0.11 10.70
CA VAL A 429 -4.06 0.69 11.84
C VAL A 429 -3.13 1.80 11.36
N ASP A 430 -2.88 2.78 12.22
CA ASP A 430 -1.91 3.83 11.95
C ASP A 430 -1.39 4.50 13.21
N TRP A 431 -0.29 5.25 13.08
CA TRP A 431 0.20 6.18 14.08
C TRP A 431 -0.36 7.59 13.84
N ARG A 432 -0.59 8.36 14.91
CA ARG A 432 -0.70 9.83 14.80
C ARG A 432 0.67 10.40 14.55
N THR A 433 0.84 11.13 13.46
CA THR A 433 1.99 12.03 13.30
C THR A 433 1.76 13.31 14.09
N ASP A 434 2.83 13.99 14.51
CA ASP A 434 2.66 15.32 15.08
C ASP A 434 2.47 16.38 14.02
N CYS A 435 1.79 17.45 14.42
CA CYS A 435 1.72 18.65 13.61
C CYS A 435 3.05 19.41 13.73
N PRO A 436 3.80 19.63 12.62
CA PRO A 436 5.05 20.38 12.67
C PRO A 436 4.84 21.89 12.82
N PHE A 437 3.60 22.35 12.99
CA PHE A 437 3.23 23.75 13.04
C PHE A 437 2.45 24.07 14.30
N ARG A 438 2.60 25.30 14.80
CA ARG A 438 1.86 25.75 15.98
C ARG A 438 0.37 25.87 15.66
N ILE A 439 -0.44 25.23 16.50
CA ILE A 439 -1.90 25.23 16.41
C ILE A 439 -2.45 26.29 17.39
N ILE A 440 -3.36 27.15 16.93
CA ILE A 440 -4.15 28.07 17.75
C ILE A 440 -5.31 27.28 18.39
N LYS A 441 -6.04 27.88 19.35
CA LYS A 441 -7.35 27.35 19.77
C LYS A 441 -8.18 26.99 18.51
N ASP A 442 -8.78 25.81 18.53
CA ASP A 442 -9.65 25.25 17.47
C ASP A 442 -8.98 24.63 16.22
N GLY A 443 -7.71 24.25 16.26
CA GLY A 443 -7.11 23.41 15.21
C GLY A 443 -6.49 24.17 14.02
N TYR A 444 -6.55 25.49 14.02
CA TYR A 444 -6.00 26.39 13.00
C TYR A 444 -4.49 26.55 13.13
N LEU A 445 -3.79 26.59 11.99
CA LEU A 445 -2.37 26.91 11.97
C LEU A 445 -2.14 28.42 12.01
N THR A 446 -1.20 28.89 12.84
CA THR A 446 -0.61 30.21 12.65
C THR A 446 0.27 30.20 11.39
N ASN A 447 0.09 31.18 10.49
CA ASN A 447 1.03 31.39 9.40
C ASN A 447 2.45 31.59 9.95
N GLY A 448 3.41 30.78 9.49
CA GLY A 448 4.85 31.04 9.67
C GLY A 448 5.55 30.43 10.89
N ASN A 449 4.87 29.76 11.82
CA ASN A 449 5.53 29.19 13.00
C ASN A 449 5.63 27.66 12.93
N LYS A 450 6.64 27.18 12.20
CA LYS A 450 7.06 25.78 12.30
C LYS A 450 7.62 25.54 13.70
N LEU A 451 7.15 24.51 14.37
CA LEU A 451 7.65 24.10 15.67
C LEU A 451 9.08 23.59 15.54
N LYS A 452 9.89 23.81 16.56
CA LYS A 452 11.19 23.15 16.68
C LYS A 452 10.96 21.67 16.96
N ASP A 453 11.89 20.82 16.55
CA ASP A 453 11.78 19.37 16.76
C ASP A 453 11.62 18.99 18.25
N GLU A 454 12.17 19.80 19.17
CA GLU A 454 12.04 19.64 20.62
C GLU A 454 10.61 19.88 21.15
N GLU A 455 9.79 20.60 20.39
CA GLU A 455 8.39 20.91 20.73
C GLU A 455 7.42 19.84 20.20
N LEU A 456 7.89 18.93 19.33
CA LEU A 456 7.10 17.81 18.82
C LEU A 456 7.06 16.65 19.82
N ARG A 457 6.04 15.78 19.70
CA ARG A 457 5.93 14.61 20.57
C ARG A 457 7.00 13.59 20.17
N GLN A 458 8.10 13.60 20.90
CA GLN A 458 9.14 12.61 20.71
C GLN A 458 8.82 11.32 21.46
N ASP A 459 9.15 10.20 20.84
CA ASP A 459 9.18 8.92 21.56
C ASP A 459 10.27 8.95 22.64
N PRO A 460 10.03 8.36 23.82
CA PRO A 460 11.06 8.26 24.84
C PRO A 460 12.21 7.36 24.35
N LYS A 461 13.43 7.89 24.41
CA LYS A 461 14.66 7.16 24.02
C LYS A 461 15.07 6.22 25.14
N LEU A 462 14.54 5.01 25.14
CA LEU A 462 14.73 4.04 26.22
C LEU A 462 15.69 2.93 25.82
N LYS A 463 16.41 2.41 26.81
CA LYS A 463 17.12 1.14 26.70
C LYS A 463 16.18 -0.01 27.09
N LYS A 464 16.52 -1.22 26.68
CA LYS A 464 15.71 -2.42 26.93
C LYS A 464 15.31 -2.62 28.40
N HIS A 465 16.18 -2.30 29.35
CA HIS A 465 15.93 -2.45 30.79
C HIS A 465 15.05 -1.35 31.41
N GLN A 466 14.75 -0.28 30.66
CA GLN A 466 13.87 0.83 31.07
C GLN A 466 12.45 0.68 30.51
N LEU A 467 12.18 -0.41 29.79
CA LEU A 467 10.89 -0.61 29.14
C LEU A 467 9.84 -1.10 30.13
N GLU A 468 8.72 -0.39 30.18
CA GLU A 468 7.48 -0.79 30.81
C GLU A 468 6.70 -1.65 29.81
N ILE A 469 6.42 -2.90 30.20
CA ILE A 469 5.67 -3.84 29.37
C ILE A 469 4.21 -3.80 29.83
N HIS A 470 3.29 -3.47 28.92
CA HIS A 470 1.88 -3.42 29.27
C HIS A 470 1.38 -4.82 29.72
N PRO A 471 0.58 -4.93 30.80
CA PRO A 471 0.16 -6.22 31.37
C PRO A 471 -0.50 -7.19 30.38
N VAL A 472 -1.13 -6.66 29.32
CA VAL A 472 -1.75 -7.46 28.24
C VAL A 472 -0.75 -8.37 27.53
N VAL A 473 0.53 -7.99 27.46
CA VAL A 473 1.59 -8.79 26.81
C VAL A 473 1.83 -10.08 27.59
N THR A 474 1.85 -10.01 28.93
CA THR A 474 1.99 -11.19 29.79
C THR A 474 0.84 -12.16 29.56
N GLN A 475 -0.40 -11.66 29.52
CA GLN A 475 -1.58 -12.47 29.24
C GLN A 475 -1.53 -13.11 27.85
N PHE A 476 -1.11 -12.36 26.83
CA PHE A 476 -0.97 -12.85 25.47
C PHE A 476 0.07 -13.97 25.37
N ASN A 477 1.21 -13.81 26.05
CA ASN A 477 2.28 -14.82 26.06
C ASN A 477 1.83 -16.10 26.77
N LEU A 478 1.04 -16.01 27.85
CA LEU A 478 0.45 -17.16 28.53
C LEU A 478 -0.54 -17.92 27.63
N LYS A 479 -1.33 -17.21 26.83
CA LYS A 479 -2.24 -17.82 25.85
C LYS A 479 -1.51 -18.44 24.65
N ASN A 480 -0.30 -17.95 24.34
CA ASN A 480 0.47 -18.34 23.16
C ASN A 480 1.91 -18.78 23.50
N PRO A 481 2.10 -19.83 24.31
CA PRO A 481 3.43 -20.25 24.79
C PRO A 481 4.38 -20.66 23.66
N ASN A 482 3.85 -21.16 22.54
CA ASN A 482 4.64 -21.57 21.37
C ASN A 482 4.96 -20.42 20.39
N LYS A 483 4.37 -19.22 20.58
CA LYS A 483 4.69 -18.03 19.77
C LYS A 483 5.69 -17.09 20.48
N SER A 484 5.91 -17.26 21.79
CA SER A 484 6.76 -16.39 22.62
C SER A 484 8.21 -16.87 22.79
N SER A 485 8.54 -18.12 22.45
CA SER A 485 9.91 -18.64 22.51
C SER A 485 10.73 -18.30 21.25
N SER A 486 11.21 -17.06 21.15
CA SER A 486 12.15 -16.65 20.11
C SER A 486 13.62 -16.95 20.44
N ASN A 487 13.92 -18.10 21.07
CA ASN A 487 15.27 -18.64 21.16
C ASN A 487 15.33 -20.09 20.61
N SER A 488 16.04 -20.23 19.49
CA SER A 488 16.65 -21.46 18.92
C SER A 488 15.83 -22.76 18.92
N GLY A 489 15.30 -23.12 17.74
CA GLY A 489 14.87 -24.51 17.46
C GLY A 489 13.82 -24.61 16.35
N ALA A 490 14.25 -24.90 15.13
CA ALA A 490 13.37 -25.05 13.98
C ALA A 490 12.44 -26.26 14.12
N LYS A 491 11.11 -26.04 14.14
CA LYS A 491 10.13 -27.01 13.64
C LYS A 491 9.27 -26.35 12.55
N LYS A 492 9.29 -26.95 11.36
CA LYS A 492 8.55 -26.48 10.18
C LYS A 492 7.04 -26.70 10.39
N PRO A 493 6.17 -25.73 10.08
CA PRO A 493 4.76 -26.00 9.93
C PRO A 493 4.52 -26.82 8.65
N ALA A 494 3.78 -27.91 8.77
CA ALA A 494 3.26 -28.65 7.63
C ALA A 494 2.16 -27.80 6.95
N GLY A 495 2.31 -27.52 5.64
CA GLY A 495 1.25 -26.86 4.86
C GLY A 495 1.64 -25.64 4.02
N ALA A 496 2.91 -25.22 4.01
CA ALA A 496 3.33 -24.12 3.13
C ALA A 496 3.32 -24.57 1.65
N TYR A 497 2.45 -23.93 0.84
CA TYR A 497 2.36 -24.12 -0.61
C TYR A 497 3.70 -23.82 -1.30
N LYS A 498 4.22 -24.80 -2.06
CA LYS A 498 5.42 -24.64 -2.88
C LYS A 498 5.02 -24.43 -4.35
N PRO A 499 5.38 -23.30 -4.97
CA PRO A 499 5.09 -23.06 -6.38
C PRO A 499 5.92 -23.97 -7.32
N PRO A 500 5.45 -24.22 -8.56
CA PRO A 500 5.94 -25.30 -9.43
C PRO A 500 7.44 -25.26 -9.77
N HIS A 501 8.06 -24.08 -9.80
CA HIS A 501 9.49 -23.93 -10.14
C HIS A 501 10.45 -24.55 -9.11
N ALA A 502 10.01 -24.79 -7.87
CA ALA A 502 10.84 -25.39 -6.83
C ALA A 502 10.82 -26.94 -6.81
N ARG A 503 10.15 -27.59 -7.77
CA ARG A 503 10.06 -29.06 -7.86
C ARG A 503 11.10 -29.71 -8.78
N ARG A 504 11.92 -28.95 -9.50
CA ARG A 504 12.86 -29.47 -10.51
C ARG A 504 14.35 -29.40 -10.15
N ALA A 505 14.68 -29.20 -8.88
CA ALA A 505 16.06 -29.31 -8.39
C ALA A 505 16.16 -30.52 -7.47
N ASN A 506 16.40 -31.70 -8.06
CA ASN A 506 17.11 -32.86 -7.51
C ASN A 506 16.67 -34.14 -8.25
N VAL A 507 17.37 -34.48 -9.32
CA VAL A 507 17.43 -35.86 -9.85
C VAL A 507 18.89 -36.18 -10.06
N VAL A 508 19.41 -37.13 -9.28
CA VAL A 508 20.70 -37.80 -9.49
C VAL A 508 20.37 -39.27 -9.76
N PRO A 509 20.87 -39.91 -10.84
CA PRO A 509 20.46 -41.27 -11.20
C PRO A 509 21.44 -42.39 -10.76
N GLY A 510 20.89 -43.59 -10.52
CA GLY A 510 21.58 -44.89 -10.35
C GLY A 510 21.47 -45.46 -8.93
N THR A 511 21.11 -46.72 -8.63
CA THR A 511 21.25 -48.00 -9.36
C THR A 511 20.19 -49.04 -8.94
N ASN A 512 19.95 -50.01 -9.82
CA ASN A 512 18.95 -51.10 -9.79
C ASN A 512 19.32 -52.30 -8.89
N LYS A 513 18.31 -53.04 -8.36
CA LYS A 513 18.04 -54.49 -8.60
C LYS A 513 16.85 -55.05 -7.75
N PRO A 514 16.27 -56.24 -8.10
CA PRO A 514 14.80 -56.48 -8.09
C PRO A 514 14.33 -57.71 -7.26
N ARG A 515 13.01 -57.86 -7.00
CA ARG A 515 12.25 -59.15 -7.08
C ARG A 515 10.72 -59.00 -6.91
N SER A 516 9.98 -59.85 -7.63
CA SER A 516 8.52 -60.12 -7.75
C SER A 516 8.07 -61.31 -6.86
N PRO A 517 6.85 -61.91 -6.97
CA PRO A 517 5.45 -61.41 -6.93
C PRO A 517 4.51 -62.14 -5.90
N GLN A 518 3.29 -61.59 -5.70
CA GLN A 518 1.95 -62.10 -5.22
C GLN A 518 1.70 -63.58 -4.79
N PRO A 519 0.66 -63.94 -3.96
CA PRO A 519 -0.78 -63.64 -4.20
C PRO A 519 -1.76 -63.46 -2.99
N THR A 520 -3.02 -63.32 -3.38
CA THR A 520 -4.33 -62.86 -2.84
C THR A 520 -5.11 -63.73 -1.83
N SER A 521 -5.98 -63.12 -0.98
CA SER A 521 -7.47 -63.30 -0.96
C SER A 521 -8.24 -62.49 0.11
N THR A 522 -9.37 -61.91 -0.32
CA THR A 522 -10.49 -61.05 0.22
C THR A 522 -11.41 -61.69 1.30
N PRO A 523 -12.53 -61.09 1.86
CA PRO A 523 -13.38 -59.90 1.48
C PRO A 523 -13.92 -58.93 2.62
N ILE A 524 -14.11 -57.60 2.39
CA ILE A 524 -15.34 -56.74 2.16
C ILE A 524 -16.24 -56.42 3.40
N PRO A 525 -16.94 -55.25 3.58
CA PRO A 525 -16.80 -53.85 3.09
C PRO A 525 -16.88 -52.75 4.20
N GLN A 526 -16.32 -51.54 3.94
CA GLN A 526 -16.97 -50.26 4.24
C GLN A 526 -16.27 -49.09 3.47
N THR A 527 -17.10 -48.17 2.98
CA THR A 527 -16.89 -47.20 1.89
C THR A 527 -15.90 -46.07 2.18
N THR A 528 -14.97 -45.82 1.26
CA THR A 528 -13.97 -44.73 1.30
C THR A 528 -14.14 -43.78 0.10
N ALA A 529 -14.10 -42.48 0.36
CA ALA A 529 -14.10 -41.42 -0.64
C ALA A 529 -12.72 -41.31 -1.33
N SER A 530 -12.70 -41.38 -2.66
CA SER A 530 -11.51 -41.38 -3.51
C SER A 530 -10.92 -39.98 -3.73
N GLN A 531 -9.60 -39.86 -3.56
CA GLN A 531 -8.79 -38.71 -4.00
C GLN A 531 -8.76 -38.65 -5.53
N THR A 532 -9.20 -37.54 -6.12
CA THR A 532 -9.24 -37.33 -7.58
C THR A 532 -7.92 -36.76 -8.10
N SER A 533 -7.44 -37.33 -9.22
CA SER A 533 -6.20 -36.94 -9.90
C SER A 533 -6.27 -35.48 -10.39
N PRO A 534 -5.15 -34.73 -10.44
CA PRO A 534 -5.10 -33.38 -11.01
C PRO A 534 -5.65 -33.30 -12.46
N GLU A 535 -5.50 -34.38 -13.23
CA GLU A 535 -5.99 -34.47 -14.61
C GLU A 535 -7.53 -34.54 -14.67
N GLU A 536 -8.15 -35.33 -13.80
CA GLU A 536 -9.62 -35.41 -13.70
C GLU A 536 -10.25 -34.08 -13.27
N LYS A 537 -9.59 -33.34 -12.37
CA LYS A 537 -10.03 -31.99 -11.98
C LYS A 537 -9.97 -31.01 -13.15
N LYS A 538 -8.94 -31.15 -14.01
CA LYS A 538 -8.78 -30.30 -15.20
C LYS A 538 -9.83 -30.64 -16.27
N ILE A 539 -10.11 -31.93 -16.49
CA ILE A 539 -11.19 -32.40 -17.37
C ILE A 539 -12.55 -31.86 -16.90
N ARG A 540 -12.87 -31.95 -15.59
CA ARG A 540 -14.13 -31.39 -15.04
C ARG A 540 -14.24 -29.87 -15.23
N SER A 541 -13.12 -29.14 -15.08
CA SER A 541 -13.10 -27.69 -15.29
C SER A 541 -13.36 -27.31 -16.74
N LEU A 542 -12.76 -28.03 -17.69
CA LEU A 542 -12.96 -27.80 -19.13
C LEU A 542 -14.38 -28.19 -19.58
N LEU A 543 -14.94 -29.29 -19.07
CA LEU A 543 -16.33 -29.69 -19.33
C LEU A 543 -17.34 -28.66 -18.80
N LYS A 544 -17.07 -28.03 -17.65
CA LYS A 544 -17.89 -26.94 -17.13
C LYS A 544 -17.86 -25.70 -18.04
N LYS A 545 -16.71 -25.41 -18.66
CA LYS A 545 -16.60 -24.32 -19.65
C LYS A 545 -17.36 -24.65 -20.93
N LEU A 546 -17.32 -25.90 -21.39
CA LEU A 546 -18.04 -26.36 -22.57
C LEU A 546 -19.57 -26.18 -22.39
N ARG A 547 -20.13 -26.60 -21.24
CA ARG A 547 -21.56 -26.37 -20.93
C ARG A 547 -21.96 -24.89 -20.91
N ALA A 548 -21.06 -24.02 -20.43
CA ALA A 548 -21.32 -22.59 -20.43
C ALA A 548 -21.34 -22.00 -21.86
N ILE A 549 -20.54 -22.57 -22.78
CA ILE A 549 -20.56 -22.21 -24.20
C ILE A 549 -21.84 -22.73 -24.86
N ASP A 550 -22.26 -23.96 -24.57
CA ASP A 550 -23.51 -24.53 -25.10
C ASP A 550 -24.73 -23.70 -24.70
N ALA A 551 -24.79 -23.25 -23.44
CA ALA A 551 -25.85 -22.35 -22.97
C ALA A 551 -25.84 -20.99 -23.69
N LEU A 552 -24.67 -20.48 -24.10
CA LEU A 552 -24.56 -19.25 -24.88
C LEU A 552 -24.97 -19.46 -26.34
N LYS A 553 -24.68 -20.63 -26.92
CA LYS A 553 -25.12 -21.00 -28.28
C LYS A 553 -26.63 -21.17 -28.37
N VAL A 554 -27.28 -21.74 -27.36
CA VAL A 554 -28.75 -21.83 -27.29
C VAL A 554 -29.37 -20.43 -27.28
N LYS A 555 -28.85 -19.52 -26.45
CA LYS A 555 -29.30 -18.12 -26.43
C LYS A 555 -29.05 -17.40 -27.76
N GLN A 556 -27.97 -17.73 -28.46
CA GLN A 556 -27.69 -17.19 -29.79
C GLN A 556 -28.71 -17.69 -30.83
N ALA A 557 -29.09 -18.97 -30.75
CA ALA A 557 -30.08 -19.59 -31.64
C ALA A 557 -31.51 -19.09 -31.37
N GLU A 558 -31.82 -18.71 -30.13
CA GLU A 558 -33.06 -18.04 -29.72
C GLU A 558 -33.13 -16.56 -30.15
N GLY A 559 -32.10 -16.04 -30.83
CA GLY A 559 -32.06 -14.68 -31.38
C GLY A 559 -31.64 -13.59 -30.39
N ALA A 560 -31.12 -13.94 -29.21
CA ALA A 560 -30.64 -12.96 -28.24
C ALA A 560 -29.35 -12.28 -28.72
N LYS A 561 -29.26 -10.94 -28.57
CA LYS A 561 -28.02 -10.19 -28.84
C LYS A 561 -26.97 -10.51 -27.77
N LEU A 562 -25.88 -11.16 -28.17
CA LEU A 562 -24.76 -11.47 -27.30
C LEU A 562 -23.73 -10.34 -27.27
N GLU A 563 -23.13 -10.11 -26.10
CA GLU A 563 -22.00 -9.18 -25.97
C GLU A 563 -20.75 -9.73 -26.66
N ASN A 564 -19.84 -8.86 -27.10
CA ASN A 564 -18.63 -9.26 -27.82
C ASN A 564 -17.77 -10.27 -27.03
N THR A 565 -17.76 -10.15 -25.70
CA THR A 565 -17.06 -11.09 -24.80
C THR A 565 -17.69 -12.49 -24.74
N GLN A 566 -18.99 -12.61 -25.00
CA GLN A 566 -19.72 -13.87 -25.07
C GLN A 566 -19.48 -14.56 -26.42
N VAL A 567 -19.41 -13.77 -27.50
CA VAL A 567 -19.04 -14.26 -28.85
C VAL A 567 -17.62 -14.82 -28.83
N THR A 568 -16.65 -14.10 -28.26
CA THR A 568 -15.26 -14.60 -28.12
C THR A 568 -15.16 -15.88 -27.27
N LYS A 569 -16.08 -16.09 -26.31
CA LYS A 569 -16.15 -17.35 -25.55
C LYS A 569 -16.65 -18.50 -26.40
N ILE A 570 -17.65 -18.28 -27.25
CA ILE A 570 -18.13 -19.30 -28.20
C ILE A 570 -17.01 -19.67 -29.19
N GLU A 571 -16.27 -18.69 -29.71
CA GLU A 571 -15.12 -18.92 -30.61
C GLU A 571 -13.96 -19.71 -29.97
N SER A 572 -13.90 -19.79 -28.63
CA SER A 572 -12.86 -20.54 -27.91
C SER A 572 -13.12 -22.05 -27.79
N GLU A 573 -14.33 -22.50 -28.15
CA GLU A 573 -14.77 -23.90 -28.08
C GLU A 573 -13.83 -24.92 -28.75
N PRO A 574 -13.37 -24.76 -30.01
CA PRO A 574 -12.50 -25.75 -30.64
C PRO A 574 -11.16 -25.91 -29.91
N LYS A 575 -10.68 -24.86 -29.22
CA LYS A 575 -9.47 -24.94 -28.40
C LYS A 575 -9.71 -25.76 -27.13
N ILE A 576 -10.89 -25.63 -26.51
CA ILE A 576 -11.27 -26.39 -25.31
C ILE A 576 -11.46 -27.87 -25.64
N LEU A 577 -12.08 -28.20 -26.78
CA LEU A 577 -12.25 -29.58 -27.24
C LEU A 577 -10.90 -30.25 -27.51
N LYS A 578 -9.98 -29.54 -28.17
CA LYS A 578 -8.61 -30.03 -28.41
C LYS A 578 -7.82 -30.24 -27.11
N GLU A 579 -8.02 -29.39 -26.11
CA GLU A 579 -7.40 -29.56 -24.78
C GLU A 579 -8.00 -30.75 -24.01
N LEU A 580 -9.30 -31.01 -24.14
CA LEU A 580 -9.95 -32.19 -23.58
C LEU A 580 -9.45 -33.50 -24.22
N GLU A 581 -9.27 -33.51 -25.54
CA GLU A 581 -8.76 -34.66 -26.28
C GLU A 581 -7.30 -35.00 -25.88
N LEU A 582 -6.46 -33.97 -25.72
CA LEU A 582 -5.08 -34.13 -25.22
C LEU A 582 -5.01 -34.68 -23.78
N LEU A 583 -6.07 -34.48 -22.99
CA LEU A 583 -6.20 -35.03 -21.63
C LEU A 583 -6.87 -36.41 -21.62
N GLY A 584 -7.05 -37.03 -22.79
CA GLY A 584 -7.61 -38.38 -22.93
C GLY A 584 -9.12 -38.46 -22.74
N TRP A 585 -9.85 -37.34 -22.77
CA TRP A 585 -11.31 -37.33 -22.68
C TRP A 585 -11.92 -37.83 -23.99
N LYS A 586 -12.53 -39.02 -23.97
CA LYS A 586 -13.17 -39.66 -25.13
C LYS A 586 -14.69 -39.41 -25.14
N GLY A 587 -15.11 -38.16 -25.25
CA GLY A 587 -16.41 -37.81 -25.86
C GLY A 587 -17.69 -38.50 -25.35
N GLU A 588 -17.79 -38.93 -24.09
CA GLU A 588 -19.08 -39.43 -23.58
C GLU A 588 -20.01 -38.24 -23.29
N LYS A 589 -21.18 -38.23 -23.94
CA LYS A 589 -22.26 -37.29 -23.68
C LYS A 589 -22.58 -37.34 -22.18
N ILE A 590 -22.50 -36.19 -21.53
CA ILE A 590 -23.00 -36.05 -20.17
C ILE A 590 -24.50 -35.84 -20.30
N ASP A 591 -25.28 -36.89 -20.08
CA ASP A 591 -26.73 -36.75 -19.94
C ASP A 591 -27.05 -35.76 -18.81
N SER A 592 -28.11 -35.02 -19.10
CA SER A 592 -28.70 -33.84 -18.45
C SER A 592 -28.55 -33.69 -16.94
#